data_AF-A0A257A1N3-F1
#
_entry.id   AF-A0A257A1N3-F1
#
_cell.length_a   1.000
_cell.length_b   1.000
_cell.length_c   1.000
_cell.angle_alpha   90.00
_cell.angle_beta   90.00
_cell.angle_gamma   90.00
#
_symmetry.space_group_name_H-M   'P 1'
#
loop_
_entity.id
_entity.type
_entity.pdbx_description
1 polymer ?
#
loop_
_entity_poly.entity_id
_entity_poly.type
_entity_poly.pdbx_seq_one_letter_code
_entity_poly.pdbx_strand_id
1 'polypeptide(L)'
;MPEEVLKIVNLRKKFGDNEVIRGVDLSINRGETKVVIGPSGAGKSTMLRCINRLVEPDGGKIYFKGEDITSKDVDIRKIRSKIGFVFQHFNLFKHLTALDNVKIGLKVVKKMDVAIARALAMDPEIILFDEPTSALDPQLVGEVLDVMKNLAKKHVTMLVVTHEIGFALSVADEVLFFYNGVIWEKGDPKDVIYNPKKKETKDFLGRIFELYSRGEKS
;
A
#
# COMPACT_ATOMS: atom_id res chain seq x y z
N MET A 1 -17.85 9.94 -15.33
CA MET A 1 -16.38 9.84 -15.28
C MET A 1 -16.02 9.19 -13.95
N PRO A 2 -15.03 8.28 -13.88
CA PRO A 2 -14.58 7.74 -12.60
C PRO A 2 -14.06 8.88 -11.71
N GLU A 3 -14.44 8.88 -10.42
CA GLU A 3 -14.02 9.90 -9.46
C GLU A 3 -12.58 9.61 -9.01
N GLU A 4 -11.64 10.49 -9.34
CA GLU A 4 -10.23 10.36 -8.94
C GLU A 4 -10.08 10.72 -7.45
N VAL A 5 -9.71 9.73 -6.63
CA VAL A 5 -9.53 9.90 -5.17
C VAL A 5 -8.12 10.36 -4.85
N LEU A 6 -7.12 9.81 -5.55
CA LEU A 6 -5.71 10.14 -5.36
C LEU A 6 -5.03 10.32 -6.72
N LYS A 7 -4.21 11.36 -6.84
CA LYS A 7 -3.31 11.56 -7.97
C LYS A 7 -1.94 12.03 -7.50
N ILE A 8 -0.90 11.43 -8.05
CA ILE A 8 0.50 11.77 -7.81
C ILE A 8 1.08 12.20 -9.15
N VAL A 9 1.74 13.35 -9.17
CA VAL A 9 2.40 13.91 -10.36
C VAL A 9 3.87 14.13 -10.06
N ASN A 10 4.74 13.39 -10.74
CA ASN A 10 6.20 13.49 -10.68
C ASN A 10 6.74 13.56 -9.24
N LEU A 11 6.24 12.70 -8.34
CA LEU A 11 6.66 12.67 -6.94
C LEU A 11 8.15 12.35 -6.84
N ARG A 12 8.86 13.11 -6.00
CA ARG A 12 10.30 12.95 -5.74
C ARG A 12 10.62 13.01 -4.26
N LYS A 13 11.60 12.21 -3.84
CA LYS A 13 12.08 12.16 -2.47
C LYS A 13 13.56 11.76 -2.39
N LYS A 14 14.32 12.51 -1.60
CA LYS A 14 15.73 12.33 -1.25
C LYS A 14 15.90 12.21 0.27
N PHE A 15 16.86 11.41 0.69
CA PHE A 15 17.37 11.37 2.06
C PHE A 15 18.88 11.60 2.00
N GLY A 16 19.34 12.77 2.45
CA GLY A 16 20.68 13.25 2.11
C GLY A 16 20.85 13.31 0.60
N ASP A 17 21.92 12.71 0.09
CA ASP A 17 22.21 12.68 -1.35
C ASP A 17 21.49 11.55 -2.10
N ASN A 18 20.84 10.64 -1.39
CA ASN A 18 20.20 9.47 -1.99
C ASN A 18 18.76 9.75 -2.43
N GLU A 19 18.50 9.77 -3.75
CA GLU A 19 17.15 9.89 -4.31
C GLU A 19 16.43 8.53 -4.31
N VAL A 20 15.46 8.40 -3.41
CA VAL A 20 14.67 7.19 -3.18
C VAL A 20 13.41 7.14 -4.04
N ILE A 21 12.79 8.29 -4.32
CA ILE A 21 11.68 8.40 -5.27
C ILE A 21 12.10 9.36 -6.37
N ARG A 22 12.09 8.90 -7.63
CA ARG A 22 12.77 9.54 -8.78
C ARG A 22 11.80 10.02 -9.86
N GLY A 23 10.59 10.42 -9.49
CA GLY A 23 9.53 10.80 -10.42
C GLY A 23 8.51 9.67 -10.57
N VAL A 24 7.52 9.66 -9.67
CA VAL A 24 6.41 8.70 -9.70
C VAL A 24 5.12 9.42 -10.09
N ASP A 25 4.42 8.85 -11.07
CA ASP A 25 3.07 9.23 -11.48
C ASP A 25 2.09 8.09 -11.21
N LEU A 26 1.00 8.39 -10.50
CA LEU A 26 0.00 7.43 -10.06
C LEU A 26 -1.36 8.11 -10.00
N SER A 27 -2.42 7.43 -10.40
CA SER A 27 -3.79 7.84 -10.07
C SER A 27 -4.56 6.65 -9.52
N ILE A 28 -5.55 6.90 -8.67
CA ILE A 28 -6.47 5.91 -8.12
C ILE A 28 -7.87 6.50 -8.12
N ASN A 29 -8.80 5.79 -8.74
CA ASN A 29 -10.22 6.13 -8.76
C ASN A 29 -10.96 5.51 -7.57
N ARG A 30 -12.12 6.06 -7.25
CA ARG A 30 -12.98 5.52 -6.19
C ARG A 30 -13.32 4.05 -6.47
N GLY A 31 -13.10 3.22 -5.46
CA GLY A 31 -13.37 1.78 -5.48
C GLY A 31 -12.32 0.93 -6.21
N GLU A 32 -11.25 1.56 -6.71
CA GLU A 32 -10.13 0.87 -7.35
C GLU A 32 -9.15 0.34 -6.29
N THR A 33 -8.69 -0.89 -6.50
CA THR A 33 -7.62 -1.56 -5.75
C THR A 33 -6.37 -1.64 -6.60
N LYS A 34 -5.37 -0.81 -6.31
CA LYS A 34 -4.04 -0.92 -6.93
C LYS A 34 -3.07 -1.64 -6.02
N VAL A 35 -2.30 -2.55 -6.62
CA VAL A 35 -1.29 -3.31 -5.88
C VAL A 35 0.10 -2.96 -6.38
N VAL A 36 0.98 -2.57 -5.46
CA VAL A 36 2.37 -2.23 -5.70
C VAL A 36 3.25 -3.40 -5.27
N ILE A 37 3.97 -3.96 -6.22
CA ILE A 37 4.96 -5.01 -6.00
C ILE A 37 6.36 -4.48 -6.35
N GLY A 38 7.40 -5.17 -5.88
CA GLY A 38 8.78 -4.83 -6.22
C GLY A 38 9.76 -5.17 -5.10
N PRO A 39 11.07 -5.09 -5.35
CA PRO A 39 12.07 -5.49 -4.37
C PRO A 39 12.03 -4.64 -3.10
N SER A 40 12.56 -5.21 -2.01
CA SER A 40 12.78 -4.45 -0.79
C SER A 40 13.76 -3.29 -1.06
N GLY A 41 13.57 -2.17 -0.36
CA GLY A 41 14.37 -0.95 -0.56
C GLY A 41 14.08 -0.16 -1.83
N ALA A 42 13.14 -0.60 -2.68
CA ALA A 42 12.83 0.09 -3.94
C ALA A 42 12.20 1.48 -3.75
N GLY A 43 11.60 1.76 -2.58
CA GLY A 43 10.93 3.04 -2.26
C GLY A 43 9.42 2.93 -2.00
N LYS A 44 8.82 1.73 -2.04
CA LYS A 44 7.36 1.50 -1.92
C LYS A 44 6.73 2.13 -0.66
N SER A 45 7.28 1.82 0.52
CA SER A 45 6.81 2.38 1.80
C SER A 45 7.04 3.89 1.89
N THR A 46 8.13 4.40 1.32
CA THR A 46 8.41 5.84 1.25
C THR A 46 7.35 6.56 0.42
N MET A 47 6.93 5.99 -0.72
CA MET A 47 5.83 6.50 -1.53
C MET A 47 4.52 6.59 -0.73
N LEU A 48 4.13 5.51 -0.03
CA LEU A 48 2.94 5.53 0.82
C LEU A 48 3.01 6.60 1.92
N ARG A 49 4.17 6.73 2.56
CA ARG A 49 4.40 7.74 3.59
C ARG A 49 4.34 9.17 3.03
N CYS A 50 4.70 9.38 1.78
CA CYS A 50 4.53 10.67 1.10
C CYS A 50 3.05 11.02 0.89
N ILE A 51 2.22 10.06 0.50
CA ILE A 51 0.77 10.25 0.33
C ILE A 51 0.12 10.74 1.64
N ASN A 52 0.48 10.13 2.77
CA ASN A 52 -0.05 10.53 4.08
C ASN A 52 0.75 11.69 4.74
N ARG A 53 1.72 12.26 4.01
CA ARG A 53 2.73 13.24 4.46
C ARG A 53 3.38 12.90 5.80
N LEU A 54 3.60 11.61 6.06
CA LEU A 54 4.47 11.15 7.15
C LEU A 54 5.95 11.36 6.80
N VAL A 55 6.24 11.42 5.49
CA VAL A 55 7.49 11.88 4.91
C VAL A 55 7.13 13.00 3.95
N GLU A 56 7.80 14.15 4.06
CA GLU A 56 7.55 15.28 3.15
C GLU A 56 8.22 15.02 1.79
N PRO A 57 7.48 15.12 0.67
CA PRO A 57 8.04 15.12 -0.67
C PRO A 57 9.04 16.26 -0.89
N ASP A 58 10.08 16.02 -1.68
CA ASP A 58 11.03 17.08 -2.10
C ASP A 58 10.66 17.67 -3.47
N GLY A 59 9.72 17.05 -4.18
CA GLY A 59 9.22 17.54 -5.46
C GLY A 59 7.98 16.77 -5.93
N GLY A 60 7.33 17.32 -6.96
CA GLY A 60 6.05 16.82 -7.47
C GLY A 60 4.86 17.31 -6.66
N LYS A 61 3.68 16.78 -7.00
CA LYS A 61 2.41 17.13 -6.35
C LYS A 61 1.60 15.89 -6.05
N ILE A 62 0.83 15.95 -4.97
CA ILE A 62 -0.11 14.92 -4.59
C ILE A 62 -1.47 15.60 -4.43
N TYR A 63 -2.47 15.12 -5.16
CA TYR A 63 -3.83 15.58 -5.07
C TYR A 63 -4.69 14.51 -4.41
N PHE A 64 -5.49 14.90 -3.43
CA PHE A 64 -6.48 14.04 -2.79
C PHE A 64 -7.86 14.65 -3.02
N LYS A 65 -8.72 13.94 -3.76
CA LYS A 65 -10.03 14.43 -4.23
C LYS A 65 -9.95 15.83 -4.88
N GLY A 66 -8.89 16.06 -5.65
CA GLY A 66 -8.62 17.33 -6.35
C GLY A 66 -7.91 18.41 -5.52
N GLU A 67 -7.76 18.25 -4.20
CA GLU A 67 -7.02 19.19 -3.34
C GLU A 67 -5.52 18.86 -3.33
N ASP A 68 -4.66 19.85 -3.58
CA ASP A 68 -3.19 19.69 -3.57
C ASP A 68 -2.65 19.59 -2.13
N ILE A 69 -2.49 18.36 -1.64
CA ILE A 69 -2.11 18.10 -0.24
C ILE A 69 -0.64 18.38 0.06
N THR A 70 0.20 18.60 -0.97
CA THR A 70 1.60 19.02 -0.77
C THR A 70 1.74 20.52 -0.54
N SER A 71 0.67 21.30 -0.71
CA SER A 71 0.66 22.71 -0.36
C SER A 71 0.84 22.91 1.16
N LYS A 72 1.48 24.03 1.53
CA LYS A 72 1.72 24.41 2.93
C LYS A 72 0.43 24.84 3.65
N ASP A 73 -0.59 25.25 2.90
CA ASP A 73 -1.83 25.81 3.44
C ASP A 73 -2.87 24.73 3.78
N VAL A 74 -2.59 23.47 3.46
CA VAL A 74 -3.51 22.35 3.71
C VAL A 74 -3.40 21.87 5.14
N ASP A 75 -4.55 21.73 5.82
CA ASP A 75 -4.62 21.07 7.13
C ASP A 75 -4.48 19.56 6.96
N ILE A 76 -3.24 19.09 6.99
CA ILE A 76 -2.89 17.68 6.81
C ILE A 76 -3.60 16.75 7.80
N ARG A 77 -4.04 17.25 8.97
CA ARG A 77 -4.78 16.43 9.94
C ARG A 77 -6.16 16.07 9.41
N LYS A 78 -6.82 16.97 8.69
CA LYS A 78 -8.11 16.70 8.03
C LYS A 78 -7.94 15.66 6.94
N ILE A 79 -6.91 15.79 6.10
CA ILE A 79 -6.58 14.80 5.07
C ILE A 79 -6.30 13.44 5.69
N ARG A 80 -5.46 13.37 6.73
CA ARG A 80 -5.16 12.11 7.45
C ARG A 80 -6.40 11.46 8.05
N SER A 81 -7.40 12.22 8.49
CA SER A 81 -8.66 11.64 8.99
C SER A 81 -9.46 10.92 7.90
N LYS A 82 -9.17 11.18 6.62
CA LYS A 82 -9.81 10.58 5.45
C LYS A 82 -8.96 9.51 4.76
N ILE A 83 -7.73 9.28 5.25
CA ILE A 83 -6.82 8.26 4.73
C ILE A 83 -6.59 7.21 5.83
N GLY A 84 -7.05 5.98 5.58
CA GLY A 84 -6.69 4.84 6.41
C GLY A 84 -5.25 4.43 6.12
N PHE A 85 -4.46 4.14 7.15
CA PHE A 85 -3.08 3.67 6.98
C PHE A 85 -2.82 2.44 7.85
N VAL A 86 -2.41 1.34 7.22
CA VAL A 86 -2.02 0.08 7.87
C VAL A 86 -0.52 -0.12 7.65
N PHE A 87 0.25 -0.11 8.75
CA PHE A 87 1.72 -0.20 8.72
C PHE A 87 2.21 -1.65 8.79
N GLN A 88 3.40 -1.87 8.25
CA GLN A 88 4.12 -3.14 8.28
C GLN A 88 4.38 -3.66 9.71
N HIS A 89 4.77 -2.76 10.62
CA HIS A 89 4.98 -3.08 12.03
C HIS A 89 3.93 -2.41 12.90
N PHE A 90 3.32 -3.19 13.79
CA PHE A 90 2.39 -2.71 14.81
C PHE A 90 3.11 -1.80 15.80
N ASN A 91 3.10 -0.50 15.55
CA ASN A 91 3.36 0.43 16.64
C ASN A 91 2.14 0.40 17.56
N LEU A 92 2.26 -0.34 18.69
CA LEU A 92 1.45 -0.07 19.86
C LEU A 92 1.56 1.43 20.14
N PHE A 93 0.42 2.10 20.23
CA PHE A 93 0.43 3.55 20.31
C PHE A 93 0.89 3.96 21.72
N LYS A 94 2.04 4.62 21.81
CA LYS A 94 2.64 5.11 23.06
C LYS A 94 1.75 6.06 23.87
N HIS A 95 0.74 6.66 23.23
CA HIS A 95 -0.23 7.57 23.84
C HIS A 95 -1.51 6.90 24.33
N LEU A 96 -1.67 5.59 24.09
CA LEU A 96 -2.75 4.78 24.64
C LEU A 96 -2.20 3.95 25.80
N THR A 97 -3.00 3.78 26.85
CA THR A 97 -2.59 2.89 27.94
C THR A 97 -2.52 1.44 27.44
N ALA A 98 -1.77 0.58 28.14
CA ALA A 98 -1.75 -0.85 27.82
C ALA A 98 -3.18 -1.44 27.85
N LEU A 99 -4.02 -0.98 28.78
CA LEU A 99 -5.42 -1.38 28.88
C LEU A 99 -6.25 -0.91 27.69
N ASP A 100 -5.97 0.26 27.09
CA ASP A 100 -6.69 0.75 25.91
C ASP A 100 -6.24 0.04 24.62
N ASN A 101 -4.96 -0.28 24.50
CA ASN A 101 -4.47 -1.16 23.43
C ASN A 101 -5.14 -2.55 23.52
N VAL A 102 -5.26 -3.10 24.73
CA VAL A 102 -5.94 -4.38 25.00
C VAL A 102 -7.46 -4.28 24.79
N LYS A 103 -8.13 -3.20 25.23
CA LYS A 103 -9.58 -2.99 25.01
C LYS A 103 -9.94 -2.85 23.53
N ILE A 104 -9.07 -2.26 22.72
CA ILE A 104 -9.25 -2.23 21.26
C ILE A 104 -9.11 -3.65 20.69
N GLY A 105 -8.09 -4.42 21.11
CA GLY A 105 -7.96 -5.84 20.76
C GLY A 105 -9.16 -6.69 21.20
N LEU A 106 -9.72 -6.43 22.38
CA LEU A 106 -10.84 -7.15 22.98
C LEU A 106 -12.22 -6.66 22.52
N LYS A 107 -12.37 -5.47 21.93
CA LYS A 107 -13.58 -5.10 21.17
C LYS A 107 -13.57 -5.71 19.76
N VAL A 108 -12.40 -6.10 19.25
CA VAL A 108 -12.20 -6.78 17.96
C VAL A 108 -12.15 -8.30 18.18
N VAL A 109 -13.18 -8.84 18.85
CA VAL A 109 -13.37 -10.30 19.09
C VAL A 109 -13.89 -11.03 17.83
N LYS A 110 -13.48 -10.59 16.63
CA LYS A 110 -13.77 -11.30 15.38
C LYS A 110 -12.65 -11.07 14.35
N LYS A 111 -11.63 -11.94 14.36
CA LYS A 111 -10.80 -12.32 13.20
C LYS A 111 -10.36 -11.19 12.25
N MET A 112 -10.14 -9.98 12.76
CA MET A 112 -9.75 -8.82 11.96
C MET A 112 -8.61 -8.13 12.69
N ASP A 113 -7.60 -7.77 11.92
CA ASP A 113 -6.45 -7.04 12.44
C ASP A 113 -6.89 -5.69 13.05
N VAL A 114 -6.38 -5.39 14.25
CA VAL A 114 -6.71 -4.16 14.99
C VAL A 114 -6.38 -2.89 14.19
N ALA A 115 -5.29 -2.88 13.42
CA ALA A 115 -4.93 -1.76 12.57
C ALA A 115 -5.92 -1.58 11.42
N ILE A 116 -6.39 -2.67 10.82
CA ILE A 116 -7.42 -2.64 9.76
C ILE A 116 -8.75 -2.17 10.33
N ALA A 117 -9.18 -2.72 11.46
CA ALA A 117 -10.40 -2.31 12.15
C ALA A 117 -10.43 -0.81 12.44
N ARG A 118 -9.29 -0.25 12.87
CA ARG A 118 -9.13 1.17 13.14
C ARG A 118 -9.11 2.02 11.89
N ALA A 119 -8.42 1.58 10.85
CA ALA A 119 -8.41 2.27 9.56
C ALA A 119 -9.85 2.41 9.04
N LEU A 120 -10.65 1.34 9.14
CA LEU A 120 -12.06 1.32 8.73
C LEU A 120 -12.97 2.16 9.64
N ALA A 121 -12.70 2.21 10.95
CA ALA A 121 -13.52 2.97 11.89
C ALA A 121 -13.56 4.49 11.61
N MET A 122 -12.61 5.01 10.84
CA MET A 122 -12.57 6.43 10.44
C MET A 122 -13.35 6.74 9.16
N ASP A 123 -14.01 5.75 8.56
CA ASP A 123 -14.70 5.87 7.26
C ASP A 123 -13.82 6.55 6.19
N PRO A 124 -12.66 5.92 5.85
CA PRO A 124 -11.67 6.53 4.98
C PRO A 124 -12.11 6.48 3.51
N GLU A 125 -11.68 7.49 2.74
CA GLU A 125 -11.90 7.53 1.29
C GLU A 125 -10.95 6.59 0.54
N ILE A 126 -9.78 6.31 1.13
CA ILE A 126 -8.78 5.38 0.65
C ILE A 126 -8.04 4.72 1.82
N ILE A 127 -7.69 3.44 1.68
CA ILE A 127 -6.84 2.73 2.64
C ILE A 127 -5.49 2.39 2.00
N LEU A 128 -4.42 2.82 2.66
CA LEU A 128 -3.04 2.52 2.30
C LEU A 128 -2.54 1.36 3.15
N PHE A 129 -2.10 0.29 2.50
CA PHE A 129 -1.51 -0.87 3.17
C PHE A 129 -0.03 -0.96 2.83
N ASP A 130 0.83 -0.88 3.85
CA ASP A 130 2.29 -0.99 3.72
C ASP A 130 2.74 -2.37 4.23
N GLU A 131 2.76 -3.38 3.36
CA GLU A 131 3.13 -4.77 3.69
C GLU A 131 2.43 -5.32 4.95
N PRO A 132 1.08 -5.33 5.00
CA PRO A 132 0.32 -5.57 6.22
C PRO A 132 0.48 -6.99 6.80
N THR A 133 1.01 -7.93 6.04
CA THR A 133 1.18 -9.33 6.43
C THR A 133 2.62 -9.72 6.78
N SER A 134 3.62 -8.88 6.49
CA SER A 134 5.02 -9.30 6.56
C SER A 134 5.55 -9.51 7.99
N ALA A 135 4.94 -8.85 8.98
CA ALA A 135 5.30 -8.99 10.39
C ALA A 135 4.35 -9.92 11.17
N LEU A 136 3.46 -10.63 10.48
CA LEU A 136 2.49 -11.54 11.09
C LEU A 136 3.04 -12.96 11.22
N ASP A 137 2.49 -13.69 12.19
CA ASP A 137 2.63 -15.14 12.24
C ASP A 137 2.06 -15.76 10.94
N PRO A 138 2.76 -16.72 10.29
CA PRO A 138 2.28 -17.38 9.09
C PRO A 138 0.84 -17.91 9.17
N GLN A 139 0.37 -18.32 10.35
CA GLN A 139 -0.98 -18.82 10.57
C GLN A 139 -2.05 -17.71 10.43
N LEU A 140 -1.69 -16.44 10.63
CA LEU A 140 -2.61 -15.30 10.62
C LEU A 140 -2.63 -14.56 9.27
N VAL A 141 -1.66 -14.81 8.39
CA VAL A 141 -1.57 -14.17 7.07
C VAL A 141 -2.85 -14.36 6.26
N GLY A 142 -3.38 -15.58 6.23
CA GLY A 142 -4.61 -15.91 5.50
C GLY A 142 -5.82 -15.10 5.98
N GLU A 143 -5.99 -14.95 7.30
CA GLU A 143 -7.11 -14.21 7.88
C GLU A 143 -7.07 -12.72 7.48
N VAL A 144 -5.88 -12.11 7.52
CA VAL A 144 -5.70 -10.71 7.13
C VAL A 144 -5.93 -10.50 5.64
N LEU A 145 -5.41 -11.39 4.79
CA LEU A 145 -5.65 -11.34 3.36
C LEU A 145 -7.14 -11.48 3.03
N ASP A 146 -7.88 -12.33 3.75
CA ASP A 146 -9.31 -12.51 3.52
C ASP A 146 -10.13 -11.28 3.92
N VAL A 147 -9.75 -10.57 4.99
CA VAL A 147 -10.33 -9.26 5.31
C VAL A 147 -10.07 -8.28 4.16
N MET A 148 -8.83 -8.16 3.69
CA MET A 148 -8.48 -7.25 2.59
C MET A 148 -9.22 -7.59 1.30
N LYS A 149 -9.37 -8.89 0.97
CA LYS A 149 -10.16 -9.34 -0.19
C LYS A 149 -11.63 -8.95 -0.05
N ASN A 150 -12.20 -9.06 1.14
CA ASN A 150 -13.58 -8.64 1.40
C ASN A 150 -13.77 -7.13 1.27
N LEU A 151 -12.76 -6.32 1.60
CA LEU A 151 -12.77 -4.87 1.35
C LEU A 151 -12.74 -4.57 -0.15
N ALA A 152 -11.87 -5.24 -0.92
CA ALA A 152 -11.81 -5.10 -2.38
C ALA A 152 -13.16 -5.43 -3.03
N LYS A 153 -13.79 -6.56 -2.63
CA LYS A 153 -15.11 -6.98 -3.11
C LYS A 153 -16.24 -5.98 -2.81
N LYS A 154 -16.06 -5.14 -1.79
CA LYS A 154 -16.99 -4.06 -1.44
C LYS A 154 -16.65 -2.74 -2.13
N HIS A 155 -15.71 -2.75 -3.08
CA HIS A 155 -15.22 -1.56 -3.78
C HIS A 155 -14.72 -0.47 -2.81
N VAL A 156 -14.00 -0.89 -1.77
CA VAL A 156 -13.22 0.03 -0.96
C VAL A 156 -11.98 0.45 -1.77
N THR A 157 -11.72 1.74 -1.86
CA THR A 157 -10.53 2.26 -2.56
C THR A 157 -9.26 1.87 -1.79
N MET A 158 -8.30 1.21 -2.44
CA MET A 158 -7.11 0.70 -1.76
C MET A 158 -5.84 0.86 -2.60
N LEU A 159 -4.74 1.21 -1.93
CA LEU A 159 -3.40 1.11 -2.45
C LEU A 159 -2.59 0.17 -1.56
N VAL A 160 -2.19 -0.97 -2.09
CA VAL A 160 -1.59 -2.05 -1.31
C VAL A 160 -0.17 -2.31 -1.76
N VAL A 161 0.82 -2.10 -0.90
CA VAL A 161 2.17 -2.62 -1.08
C VAL A 161 2.21 -4.03 -0.48
N THR A 162 2.57 -5.04 -1.27
CA THR A 162 2.66 -6.42 -0.78
C THR A 162 3.61 -7.27 -1.63
N HIS A 163 4.04 -8.39 -1.06
CA HIS A 163 4.72 -9.48 -1.74
C HIS A 163 3.78 -10.65 -2.08
N GLU A 164 2.52 -10.60 -1.65
CA GLU A 164 1.52 -11.65 -1.84
C GLU A 164 0.95 -11.62 -3.27
N ILE A 165 1.62 -12.30 -4.21
CA ILE A 165 1.21 -12.37 -5.63
C ILE A 165 -0.21 -12.90 -5.79
N GLY A 166 -0.58 -13.93 -5.01
CA GLY A 166 -1.93 -14.50 -5.05
C GLY A 166 -3.02 -13.50 -4.66
N PHE A 167 -2.73 -12.57 -3.74
CA PHE A 167 -3.64 -11.48 -3.41
C PHE A 167 -3.77 -10.52 -4.60
N ALA A 168 -2.64 -10.09 -5.18
CA ALA A 168 -2.63 -9.20 -6.34
C ALA A 168 -3.47 -9.75 -7.50
N LEU A 169 -3.26 -11.01 -7.86
CA LEU A 169 -4.02 -11.70 -8.92
C LEU A 169 -5.51 -11.85 -8.61
N SER A 170 -5.88 -11.89 -7.33
CA SER A 170 -7.25 -12.14 -6.90
C SER A 170 -8.11 -10.87 -6.87
N VAL A 171 -7.53 -9.70 -6.60
CA VAL A 171 -8.31 -8.49 -6.29
C VAL A 171 -7.81 -7.18 -6.89
N ALA A 172 -6.59 -7.14 -7.46
CA ALA A 172 -6.08 -5.89 -8.01
C ALA A 172 -6.78 -5.56 -9.33
N ASP A 173 -7.17 -4.31 -9.49
CA ASP A 173 -7.58 -3.76 -10.79
C ASP A 173 -6.34 -3.43 -11.65
N GLU A 174 -5.26 -2.98 -11.01
CA GLU A 174 -3.98 -2.71 -11.65
C GLU A 174 -2.82 -3.11 -10.72
N VAL A 175 -1.80 -3.76 -11.30
CA VAL A 175 -0.53 -4.05 -10.62
C VAL A 175 0.53 -3.06 -11.09
N LEU A 176 1.32 -2.56 -10.14
CA LEU A 176 2.38 -1.58 -10.32
C LEU A 176 3.70 -2.20 -9.88
N PHE A 177 4.60 -2.46 -10.81
CA PHE A 177 5.95 -2.91 -10.48
C PHE A 177 6.84 -1.69 -10.20
N PHE A 178 7.22 -1.55 -8.94
CA PHE A 178 8.04 -0.47 -8.41
C PHE A 178 9.51 -0.89 -8.33
N TYR A 179 10.38 -0.18 -9.02
CA TYR A 179 11.80 -0.49 -9.08
C TYR A 179 12.63 0.79 -9.12
N ASN A 180 13.67 0.86 -8.29
CA ASN A 180 14.64 1.96 -8.30
C ASN A 180 14.00 3.36 -8.21
N GLY A 181 12.99 3.51 -7.33
CA GLY A 181 12.32 4.79 -7.09
C GLY A 181 11.29 5.23 -8.13
N VAL A 182 10.94 4.38 -9.11
CA VAL A 182 9.91 4.67 -10.12
C VAL A 182 8.97 3.48 -10.32
N ILE A 183 7.82 3.73 -10.96
CA ILE A 183 6.94 2.66 -11.46
C ILE A 183 7.47 2.26 -12.84
N TRP A 184 8.07 1.06 -12.91
CA TRP A 184 8.78 0.58 -14.09
C TRP A 184 7.83 -0.07 -15.11
N GLU A 185 6.80 -0.75 -14.61
CA GLU A 185 5.76 -1.39 -15.38
C GLU A 185 4.44 -1.35 -14.62
N LYS A 186 3.33 -1.19 -15.34
CA LYS A 186 1.98 -1.24 -14.78
C LYS A 186 0.98 -1.77 -15.79
N GLY A 187 -0.09 -2.36 -15.30
CA GLY A 187 -1.20 -2.83 -16.13
C GLY A 187 -2.02 -3.92 -15.44
N ASP A 188 -2.71 -4.71 -16.26
CA ASP A 188 -3.50 -5.85 -15.79
C ASP A 188 -2.63 -6.79 -14.93
N PRO A 189 -3.15 -7.31 -13.80
CA PRO A 189 -2.38 -8.18 -12.92
C PRO A 189 -1.79 -9.40 -13.62
N LYS A 190 -2.55 -10.06 -14.49
CA LYS A 190 -2.08 -11.26 -15.19
C LYS A 190 -0.99 -10.91 -16.18
N ASP A 191 -1.14 -9.81 -16.89
CA ASP A 191 -0.13 -9.35 -17.84
C ASP A 191 1.18 -9.00 -17.13
N VAL A 192 1.14 -8.18 -16.07
CA VAL A 192 2.36 -7.77 -15.35
C VAL A 192 3.03 -8.95 -14.66
N ILE A 193 2.28 -9.91 -14.14
CA ILE A 193 2.81 -11.02 -13.34
C ILE A 193 3.26 -12.21 -14.20
N TYR A 194 2.51 -12.57 -15.24
CA TYR A 194 2.80 -13.75 -16.07
C TYR A 194 3.42 -13.42 -17.42
N ASN A 195 3.18 -12.21 -17.95
CA ASN A 195 3.75 -11.77 -19.22
C ASN A 195 4.40 -10.37 -19.12
N PRO A 196 5.29 -10.14 -18.14
CA PRO A 196 5.94 -8.84 -17.98
C PRO A 196 6.70 -8.45 -19.25
N LYS A 197 6.62 -7.20 -19.65
CA LYS A 197 7.27 -6.66 -20.84
C LYS A 197 8.67 -6.14 -20.54
N LYS A 198 8.92 -5.63 -19.32
CA LYS A 198 10.21 -5.08 -18.92
C LYS A 198 11.14 -6.16 -18.39
N LYS A 199 12.44 -6.01 -18.67
CA LYS A 199 13.47 -6.98 -18.25
C LYS A 199 13.57 -7.05 -16.72
N GLU A 200 13.58 -5.91 -16.05
CA GLU A 200 13.68 -5.82 -14.59
C GLU A 200 12.48 -6.48 -13.90
N THR A 201 11.28 -6.31 -14.47
CA THR A 201 10.06 -6.98 -14.01
C THR A 201 10.16 -8.50 -14.19
N LYS A 202 10.61 -8.96 -15.37
CA LYS A 202 10.87 -10.39 -15.66
C LYS A 202 11.85 -11.00 -14.67
N ASP A 203 12.99 -10.36 -14.47
CA ASP A 203 14.08 -10.84 -13.62
C ASP A 203 13.63 -10.95 -12.16
N PHE A 204 12.86 -9.97 -11.67
CA PHE A 204 12.32 -9.99 -10.31
C PHE A 204 11.30 -11.11 -10.11
N LEU A 205 10.31 -11.21 -10.99
CA LEU A 205 9.25 -12.23 -10.88
C LEU A 205 9.79 -13.64 -11.08
N GLY A 206 10.76 -13.83 -11.99
CA GLY A 206 11.43 -15.11 -12.20
C GLY A 206 12.09 -15.63 -10.92
N ARG A 207 12.82 -14.77 -10.19
CA ARG A 207 13.42 -15.15 -8.89
C ARG A 207 12.36 -15.52 -7.86
N ILE A 208 11.24 -14.80 -7.81
CA ILE A 208 10.16 -15.11 -6.89
C ILE A 208 9.55 -16.48 -7.20
N PHE A 209 9.23 -16.76 -8.47
CA PHE A 209 8.66 -18.04 -8.86
C PHE A 209 9.63 -19.21 -8.62
N GLU A 210 10.93 -19.03 -8.88
CA GLU A 210 11.95 -20.04 -8.56
C GLU A 210 11.99 -20.38 -7.06
N LEU A 211 11.85 -19.37 -6.18
CA LEU A 211 11.81 -19.59 -4.74
C LEU A 211 10.59 -20.42 -4.32
N TYR A 212 9.41 -20.11 -4.86
CA TYR A 212 8.19 -20.89 -4.59
C TYR A 212 8.29 -22.33 -5.11
N SER A 213 8.85 -22.55 -6.31
CA SER A 213 9.02 -23.89 -6.87
C SER A 213 10.05 -24.75 -6.12
N ARG A 214 10.97 -24.15 -5.35
CA ARG A 214 11.91 -24.89 -4.49
C ARG A 214 11.30 -25.29 -3.14
N GLY A 215 10.33 -24.53 -2.63
CA GLY A 215 9.65 -24.81 -1.37
C GLY A 215 8.78 -26.07 -1.38
N GLU A 216 8.27 -26.49 -2.54
CA GLU A 216 7.45 -27.71 -2.70
C GLU A 216 8.28 -29.01 -2.79
N LYS A 217 9.62 -28.92 -2.82
CA LYS A 217 10.53 -30.09 -2.94
C LYS A 217 11.26 -30.44 -1.64
N SER A 218 10.83 -29.92 -0.49
CA SER A 218 11.46 -30.15 0.83
C SER A 218 10.63 -31.09 1.69
#